data_AF-F3L695-F1
#
_entry.id   AF-F3L695-F1
#
_cell.length_a   1.000
_cell.length_b   1.000
_cell.length_c   1.000
_cell.angle_alpha   90.00
_cell.angle_beta   90.00
_cell.angle_gamma   90.00
#
_symmetry.space_group_name_H-M   'P 1'
#
loop_
_entity.id
_entity.type
_entity.pdbx_description
1 polymer ?
#
loop_
_entity_poly.entity_id
_entity_poly.type
_entity_poly.pdbx_seq_one_letter_code
_entity_poly.pdbx_strand_id
1 'polypeptide(L)'
;MIELTSVTLLIAGLLIAAVAFLGGWLLGQRGVATNDSREQELEETISVLKHKHEQYQHSVHTHFAQTAELVGQLTQDYRKVYEHLSEGAATLCDQNQLPQTLVQAIEADQNREIDPNQTRAPLDYAPKSSPDEPGMLNERYGLETPAFKEQRH
;
A
#
# COMPACT_ATOMS: atom_id res chain seq x y z
N MET A 1 49.76 -31.33 -61.43
CA MET A 1 48.78 -32.06 -60.58
C MET A 1 48.37 -31.25 -59.36
N ILE A 2 49.30 -30.58 -58.67
CA ILE A 2 49.02 -29.74 -57.48
C ILE A 2 48.13 -28.51 -57.80
N GLU A 3 48.38 -27.83 -58.92
CA GLU A 3 47.57 -26.67 -59.36
C GLU A 3 46.10 -27.01 -59.66
N LEU A 4 45.81 -28.24 -60.10
CA LEU A 4 44.44 -28.63 -60.42
C LEU A 4 43.64 -28.94 -59.15
N THR A 5 44.32 -29.55 -58.15
CA THR A 5 43.70 -29.89 -56.86
C THR A 5 43.38 -28.65 -56.03
N SER A 6 44.23 -27.61 -56.06
CA SER A 6 43.97 -26.34 -55.37
C SER A 6 42.76 -25.62 -55.97
N VAL A 7 42.64 -25.57 -57.29
CA VAL A 7 41.50 -24.97 -57.99
C VAL A 7 40.19 -25.72 -57.69
N THR A 8 40.20 -27.06 -57.65
CA THR A 8 39.00 -27.83 -57.30
C THR A 8 38.54 -27.61 -55.85
N LEU A 9 39.48 -27.43 -54.92
CA LEU A 9 39.15 -27.15 -53.52
C LEU A 9 38.54 -25.75 -53.34
N LEU A 10 39.03 -24.76 -54.10
CA LEU A 10 38.45 -23.40 -54.09
C LEU A 10 37.02 -23.38 -54.63
N ILE A 11 36.74 -24.10 -55.72
CA ILE A 11 35.40 -24.19 -56.30
C ILE A 11 34.44 -24.91 -55.33
N ALA A 12 34.87 -26.04 -54.74
CA ALA A 12 34.06 -26.78 -53.78
C ALA A 12 33.74 -25.94 -52.53
N GLY A 13 34.73 -25.19 -52.01
CA GLY A 13 34.52 -24.27 -50.90
C GLY A 13 33.52 -23.15 -51.22
N LEU A 14 33.60 -22.59 -52.43
CA LEU A 14 32.68 -21.55 -52.87
C LEU A 14 31.24 -22.07 -53.02
N LEU A 15 31.06 -23.31 -53.48
CA LEU A 15 29.72 -23.92 -53.56
C LEU A 15 29.12 -24.19 -52.17
N ILE A 16 29.92 -24.67 -51.21
CA ILE A 16 29.45 -24.88 -49.84
C ILE A 16 29.08 -23.54 -49.19
N ALA A 17 29.91 -22.51 -49.38
CA ALA A 17 29.63 -21.16 -48.88
C ALA A 17 28.35 -20.58 -49.50
N ALA A 18 28.12 -20.78 -50.80
CA ALA A 18 26.92 -20.32 -51.47
C ALA A 18 25.66 -21.02 -50.94
N VAL A 19 25.70 -22.33 -50.71
CA VAL A 19 24.58 -23.09 -50.14
C VAL A 19 24.33 -22.69 -48.69
N ALA A 20 25.38 -22.51 -47.88
CA ALA A 20 25.26 -22.04 -46.50
C ALA A 20 24.70 -20.61 -46.44
N PHE A 21 25.09 -19.74 -47.37
CA PHE A 21 24.59 -18.37 -47.46
C PHE A 21 23.12 -18.34 -47.88
N LEU A 22 22.73 -19.09 -48.91
CA LEU A 22 21.32 -19.19 -49.32
C LEU A 22 20.45 -19.82 -48.23
N GLY A 23 20.95 -20.89 -47.58
CA GLY A 23 20.27 -21.52 -46.46
C GLY A 23 20.10 -20.56 -45.29
N GLY A 24 21.18 -19.89 -44.89
CA GLY A 24 21.16 -18.88 -43.82
C GLY A 24 20.24 -17.70 -44.14
N TRP A 25 20.25 -17.21 -45.38
CA TRP A 25 19.38 -16.13 -45.83
C TRP A 25 17.91 -16.54 -45.79
N LEU A 26 17.57 -17.72 -46.31
CA LEU A 26 16.19 -18.20 -46.38
C LEU A 26 15.60 -18.46 -44.98
N LEU A 27 16.42 -18.95 -44.05
CA LEU A 27 16.02 -19.12 -42.65
C LEU A 27 15.96 -17.78 -41.91
N GLY A 28 16.90 -16.86 -42.16
CA GLY A 28 16.95 -15.53 -41.54
C GLY A 28 15.77 -14.64 -41.96
N GLN A 29 15.34 -14.69 -43.22
CA GLN A 29 14.22 -13.91 -43.72
C GLN A 29 12.88 -14.32 -43.08
N ARG A 30 12.75 -15.57 -42.62
CA ARG A 30 11.55 -16.06 -41.90
C ARG A 30 11.49 -15.58 -40.44
N GLY A 31 12.62 -15.25 -39.82
CA GLY A 31 12.69 -14.81 -38.42
C GLY A 31 12.50 -13.30 -38.19
N VAL A 32 12.58 -12.48 -39.25
CA VAL A 32 12.58 -11.00 -39.13
C VAL A 32 11.18 -10.38 -39.31
N ALA A 33 10.19 -11.12 -39.79
CA ALA A 33 8.87 -10.58 -40.12
C ALA A 33 7.86 -10.49 -38.96
N THR A 34 8.25 -10.76 -37.70
CA THR A 34 7.31 -10.89 -36.57
C THR A 34 7.54 -9.91 -35.41
N ASN A 35 8.41 -8.91 -35.57
CA ASN A 35 8.73 -7.98 -34.47
C ASN A 35 7.68 -6.86 -34.32
N ASP A 36 7.14 -6.32 -35.42
CA ASP A 36 6.12 -5.26 -35.37
C ASP A 36 4.86 -5.66 -34.57
N SER A 37 4.38 -6.90 -34.76
CA SER A 37 3.17 -7.37 -34.07
C SER A 37 3.39 -7.55 -32.57
N ARG A 38 4.59 -7.97 -32.14
CA ARG A 38 4.92 -8.16 -30.72
C ARG A 38 5.12 -6.84 -30.00
N GLU A 39 5.69 -5.84 -30.66
CA GLU A 39 5.84 -4.50 -30.11
C GLU A 39 4.47 -3.82 -29.95
N GLN A 40 3.58 -3.97 -30.93
CA GLN A 40 2.21 -3.45 -30.86
C GLN A 40 1.39 -4.10 -29.73
N GLU A 41 1.49 -5.41 -29.56
CA GLU A 41 0.83 -6.12 -28.44
C GLU A 41 1.36 -5.68 -27.06
N LEU A 42 2.68 -5.40 -26.97
CA LEU A 42 3.29 -4.90 -25.73
C LEU A 42 2.81 -3.50 -25.40
N GLU A 43 2.72 -2.62 -26.39
CA GLU A 43 2.25 -1.24 -26.19
C GLU A 43 0.77 -1.21 -25.81
N GLU A 44 -0.06 -2.05 -26.44
CA GLU A 44 -1.46 -2.24 -26.05
C GLU A 44 -1.56 -2.73 -24.60
N THR A 45 -0.77 -3.73 -24.22
CA THR A 45 -0.76 -4.27 -22.85
C THR A 45 -0.39 -3.21 -21.81
N ILE A 46 0.64 -2.39 -22.09
CA ILE A 46 1.04 -1.30 -21.20
C ILE A 46 -0.07 -0.26 -21.08
N SER A 47 -0.73 0.10 -22.19
CA SER A 47 -1.83 1.07 -22.18
C SER A 47 -3.02 0.58 -21.36
N VAL A 48 -3.40 -0.69 -21.51
CA VAL A 48 -4.50 -1.32 -20.77
C VAL A 48 -4.16 -1.40 -19.28
N LEU A 49 -2.92 -1.75 -18.94
CA LEU A 49 -2.51 -1.85 -17.55
C LEU A 49 -2.49 -0.48 -16.86
N LYS A 50 -1.99 0.55 -17.53
CA LYS A 50 -2.04 1.94 -17.04
C LYS A 50 -3.47 2.39 -16.82
N HIS A 51 -4.35 2.16 -17.79
CA HIS A 51 -5.76 2.52 -17.69
C HIS A 51 -6.46 1.82 -16.52
N LYS A 52 -6.21 0.51 -16.33
CA LYS A 52 -6.73 -0.23 -15.17
C LYS A 52 -6.22 0.32 -13.84
N HIS A 53 -4.95 0.74 -13.80
CA HIS A 53 -4.37 1.33 -12.59
C HIS A 53 -5.02 2.68 -12.26
N GLU A 54 -5.19 3.55 -13.26
CA GLU A 54 -5.89 4.83 -13.08
C GLU A 54 -7.34 4.62 -12.64
N GLN A 55 -8.05 3.66 -13.25
CA GLN A 55 -9.42 3.33 -12.88
C GLN A 55 -9.52 2.80 -11.44
N TYR A 56 -8.56 1.96 -11.02
CA TYR A 56 -8.48 1.49 -9.64
C TYR A 56 -8.23 2.63 -8.67
N GLN A 57 -7.24 3.50 -8.94
CA GLN A 57 -6.95 4.67 -8.12
C GLN A 57 -8.20 5.58 -8.00
N HIS A 58 -8.90 5.80 -9.10
CA HIS A 58 -10.12 6.60 -9.11
C HIS A 58 -11.24 5.96 -8.27
N SER A 59 -11.46 4.64 -8.40
CA SER A 59 -12.43 3.89 -7.61
C SER A 59 -12.14 3.98 -6.11
N VAL A 60 -10.88 3.80 -5.72
CA VAL A 60 -10.44 3.91 -4.33
C VAL A 60 -10.65 5.32 -3.80
N HIS A 61 -10.28 6.34 -4.57
CA HIS A 61 -10.48 7.74 -4.18
C HIS A 61 -11.96 8.06 -3.96
N THR A 62 -12.83 7.64 -4.89
CA THR A 62 -14.28 7.82 -4.76
C THR A 62 -14.84 7.09 -3.54
N HIS A 63 -14.40 5.85 -3.26
CA HIS A 63 -14.83 5.10 -2.09
C HIS A 63 -14.45 5.80 -0.77
N PHE A 64 -13.21 6.31 -0.66
CA PHE A 64 -12.78 7.03 0.53
C PHE A 64 -13.46 8.40 0.68
N ALA A 65 -13.74 9.10 -0.42
CA ALA A 65 -14.51 10.34 -0.39
C ALA A 65 -15.94 10.09 0.14
N GLN A 66 -16.62 9.06 -0.39
CA GLN A 66 -17.94 8.65 0.10
C GLN A 66 -17.89 8.21 1.57
N THR A 67 -16.87 7.43 1.95
CA THR A 67 -16.71 6.99 3.34
C THR A 67 -16.51 8.17 4.28
N ALA A 68 -15.72 9.18 3.91
CA ALA A 68 -15.52 10.38 4.71
C ALA A 68 -16.82 11.17 4.90
N GLU A 69 -17.65 11.24 3.86
CA GLU A 69 -18.98 11.85 3.95
C GLU A 69 -19.89 11.08 4.94
N LEU A 70 -19.95 9.75 4.82
CA LEU A 70 -20.74 8.91 5.72
C LEU A 70 -20.26 9.00 7.18
N VAL A 71 -18.94 9.01 7.42
CA VAL A 71 -18.36 9.18 8.76
C VAL A 71 -18.71 10.56 9.33
N GLY A 72 -18.71 11.60 8.49
CA GLY A 72 -19.17 12.92 8.86
C GLY A 72 -20.63 12.93 9.30
N GLN A 73 -21.52 12.30 8.52
CA GLN A 73 -22.94 12.15 8.86
C GLN A 73 -23.14 11.39 10.18
N LEU A 74 -22.42 10.28 10.35
CA LEU A 74 -22.46 9.50 11.60
C LEU A 74 -22.04 10.34 12.82
N THR A 75 -20.99 11.14 12.67
CA THR A 75 -20.52 12.04 13.75
C THR A 75 -21.57 13.09 14.10
N GLN A 76 -22.24 13.65 13.09
CA GLN A 76 -23.33 14.60 13.29
C GLN A 76 -24.51 13.94 13.99
N ASP A 77 -24.89 12.74 13.59
CA ASP A 77 -26.02 12.02 14.20
C ASP A 77 -25.70 11.59 15.64
N TYR A 78 -24.46 11.19 15.92
CA TYR A 78 -23.99 10.97 17.29
C TYR A 78 -24.15 12.22 18.16
N ARG A 79 -23.78 13.40 17.65
CA ARG A 79 -23.95 14.67 18.37
C ARG A 79 -25.43 14.96 18.67
N LYS A 80 -26.33 14.74 17.71
CA LYS A 80 -27.78 14.93 17.92
C LYS A 80 -28.31 14.01 19.02
N VAL A 81 -27.87 12.74 19.03
CA VAL A 81 -28.25 11.79 20.09
C VAL A 81 -27.75 12.28 21.45
N TYR A 82 -26.50 12.73 21.53
CA TYR A 82 -25.94 13.27 22.77
C TYR A 82 -26.71 14.51 23.26
N GLU A 83 -27.00 15.46 22.37
CA GLU A 83 -27.78 16.65 22.68
C GLU A 83 -29.18 16.30 23.19
N HIS A 84 -29.85 15.34 22.52
CA HIS A 84 -31.16 14.85 22.95
C HIS A 84 -31.11 14.17 24.33
N LEU A 85 -30.05 13.41 24.62
CA LEU A 85 -29.85 12.81 25.94
C LEU A 85 -29.59 13.87 27.02
N SER A 86 -28.82 14.91 26.71
CA SER A 86 -28.55 16.01 27.64
C SER A 86 -29.81 16.83 27.93
N GLU A 87 -30.60 17.15 26.90
CA GLU A 87 -31.89 17.84 27.05
C GLU A 87 -32.90 16.97 27.81
N GLY A 88 -32.98 15.68 27.49
CA GLY A 88 -33.80 14.70 28.19
C GLY A 88 -33.41 14.57 29.67
N ALA A 89 -32.12 14.53 29.97
CA ALA A 89 -31.64 14.53 31.35
C ALA A 89 -32.02 15.81 32.08
N ALA A 90 -31.83 16.99 31.47
CA ALA A 90 -32.18 18.27 32.10
C ALA A 90 -33.69 18.46 32.31
N THR A 91 -34.53 17.93 31.42
CA THR A 91 -35.99 18.03 31.52
C THR A 91 -36.61 17.00 32.45
N LEU A 92 -36.09 15.77 32.45
CA LEU A 92 -36.58 14.68 33.30
C LEU A 92 -36.00 14.71 34.71
N CYS A 93 -34.76 15.20 34.88
CA CYS A 93 -34.21 15.54 36.18
C CYS A 93 -34.67 16.96 36.52
N ASP A 94 -35.87 17.08 37.09
CA ASP A 94 -36.35 18.34 37.66
C ASP A 94 -35.31 18.86 38.67
N GLN A 95 -34.55 19.89 38.28
CA GLN A 95 -33.44 20.42 39.09
C GLN A 95 -33.94 20.88 40.47
N ASN A 96 -35.24 21.18 40.60
CA ASN A 96 -35.90 21.55 41.86
C ASN A 96 -36.17 20.38 42.80
N GLN A 97 -36.05 19.13 42.35
CA GLN A 97 -36.22 17.92 43.18
C GLN A 97 -34.89 17.22 43.49
N LEU A 98 -33.76 17.76 43.00
CA LEU A 98 -32.46 17.19 43.30
C LEU A 98 -32.10 17.46 44.78
N PRO A 99 -31.69 16.42 45.54
CA PRO A 99 -31.21 16.60 46.89
C PRO A 99 -30.09 17.66 46.93
N GLN A 100 -30.11 18.57 47.90
CA GLN A 100 -29.07 19.61 48.07
C GLN A 100 -27.65 19.02 48.15
N THR A 101 -27.50 17.77 48.60
CA THR A 101 -26.23 17.03 48.64
C THR A 101 -25.68 16.73 47.24
N LEU A 102 -26.54 16.47 46.27
CA LEU A 102 -26.17 16.25 44.87
C LEU A 102 -25.77 17.56 44.19
N VAL A 103 -26.47 18.66 44.48
CA VAL A 103 -26.12 20.00 43.98
C VAL A 103 -24.73 20.41 44.47
N GLN A 104 -24.44 20.24 45.76
CA GLN A 104 -23.10 20.52 46.32
C GLN A 104 -22.01 19.62 45.73
N ALA A 105 -22.32 18.36 45.41
CA ALA A 105 -21.35 17.46 44.77
C ALA A 105 -21.04 17.88 43.32
N ILE A 106 -22.03 18.37 42.58
CA ILE A 106 -21.86 18.89 41.21
C ILE A 106 -21.03 20.18 41.24
N GLU A 107 -21.33 21.11 42.16
CA GLU A 107 -20.55 22.35 42.33
C GLU A 107 -19.10 22.07 42.75
N ALA A 108 -18.87 21.05 43.58
CA ALA A 108 -17.52 20.63 43.97
C ALA A 108 -16.71 20.02 42.81
N ASP A 109 -17.37 19.35 41.86
CA ASP A 109 -16.71 18.77 40.69
C ASP A 109 -16.35 19.82 39.63
N GLN A 110 -17.18 20.86 39.45
CA GLN A 110 -16.87 21.98 38.55
C GLN A 110 -15.62 22.78 38.97
N ASN A 111 -15.22 22.70 40.24
CA ASN A 111 -14.03 23.36 40.76
C ASN A 111 -12.79 22.45 40.82
N ARG A 112 -12.85 21.24 40.23
CA ARG A 112 -11.67 20.38 40.06
C ARG A 112 -10.83 20.87 38.88
N GLU A 113 -9.67 21.40 39.20
CA GLU A 113 -8.61 21.68 38.23
C GLU A 113 -8.16 20.35 37.60
N ILE A 114 -8.46 20.15 36.32
CA ILE A 114 -8.09 18.94 35.58
C ILE A 114 -6.59 19.01 35.30
N ASP A 115 -5.82 18.04 35.82
CA ASP A 115 -4.40 17.88 35.50
C ASP A 115 -4.23 17.69 33.98
N PRO A 116 -3.61 18.66 33.26
CA PRO A 116 -3.49 18.63 31.81
C PRO A 116 -2.63 17.47 31.30
N ASN A 117 -1.92 16.77 32.18
CA ASN A 117 -1.11 15.62 31.80
C ASN A 117 -1.93 14.31 31.70
N GLN A 118 -3.17 14.30 32.20
CA GLN A 118 -4.08 13.13 32.17
C GLN A 118 -5.11 13.19 31.04
N THR A 119 -5.25 14.33 30.35
CA THR A 119 -6.22 14.58 29.26
C THR A 119 -5.61 14.35 27.87
N ARG A 120 -4.72 13.37 27.73
CA ARG A 120 -4.21 13.00 26.42
C ARG A 120 -5.30 12.22 25.68
N ALA A 121 -5.60 12.62 24.45
CA ALA A 121 -6.48 11.84 23.57
C ALA A 121 -5.96 10.39 23.51
N PRO A 122 -6.85 9.38 23.44
CA PRO A 122 -6.44 8.00 23.24
C PRO A 122 -5.48 7.96 22.07
N LEU A 123 -4.25 7.51 22.30
CA LEU A 123 -3.29 7.41 21.22
C LEU A 123 -3.71 6.19 20.38
N ASP A 124 -3.99 6.42 19.09
CA ASP A 124 -4.29 5.35 18.12
C ASP A 124 -3.07 4.45 17.85
N TYR A 125 -1.94 4.72 18.51
CA TYR A 125 -0.70 3.96 18.44
C TYR A 125 -0.21 3.62 19.86
N ALA A 126 0.40 2.44 20.01
CA ALA A 126 1.11 2.11 21.24
C ALA A 126 2.40 2.96 21.32
N PRO A 127 2.58 3.80 22.35
CA PRO A 127 3.84 4.48 22.55
C PRO A 127 4.94 3.46 22.88
N LYS A 128 6.18 3.76 22.49
CA LYS A 128 7.34 2.94 22.88
C LYS A 128 7.48 2.97 24.40
N SER A 129 7.67 1.82 25.04
CA SER A 129 7.84 1.74 26.49
C SER A 129 9.21 2.24 26.93
N SER A 130 10.20 2.18 26.03
CA SER A 130 11.56 2.72 26.24
C SER A 130 12.20 3.20 24.93
N PRO A 131 13.23 4.07 24.97
CA PRO A 131 13.90 4.59 23.77
C PRO A 131 14.52 3.50 22.87
N ASP A 132 14.97 2.41 23.47
CA ASP A 132 15.68 1.30 22.79
C ASP A 132 14.74 0.19 22.30
N GLU A 133 13.46 0.24 22.65
CA GLU A 133 12.49 -0.75 22.20
C GLU A 133 12.13 -0.56 20.71
N PRO A 134 12.19 -1.63 19.89
CA PRO A 134 11.72 -1.56 18.52
C PRO A 134 10.24 -1.19 18.48
N GLY A 135 9.88 -0.17 17.68
CA GLY A 135 8.47 0.20 17.48
C GLY A 135 7.69 -0.89 16.72
N MET A 136 6.36 -0.80 16.73
CA MET A 136 5.46 -1.79 16.09
C MET A 136 5.69 -2.02 14.59
N LEU A 137 6.31 -1.06 13.89
CA LEU A 137 6.66 -1.17 12.46
C LEU A 137 8.12 -1.61 12.23
N ASN A 138 8.82 -2.00 13.30
CA ASN A 138 10.18 -2.49 13.16
C ASN A 138 10.18 -3.96 12.75
N GLU A 139 11.05 -4.32 11.81
CA GLU A 139 11.20 -5.68 11.28
C GLU A 139 11.52 -6.74 12.37
N ARG A 140 12.04 -6.31 13.52
CA ARG A 140 12.34 -7.18 14.68
C ARG A 140 11.27 -7.20 15.76
N TYR A 141 10.13 -6.53 15.55
CA TYR A 141 9.03 -6.51 16.52
C TYR A 141 8.44 -7.92 16.68
N GLY A 142 8.43 -8.45 17.89
CA GLY A 142 7.97 -9.82 18.18
C GLY A 142 8.95 -10.93 17.79
N LEU A 143 10.18 -10.60 17.37
CA LEU A 143 11.23 -11.57 17.08
C LEU A 143 12.29 -11.55 18.18
N GLU A 144 12.25 -12.53 19.08
CA GLU A 144 13.34 -12.82 20.01
C GLU A 144 14.57 -13.19 19.18
N THR A 145 15.55 -12.29 19.06
CA THR A 145 16.82 -12.67 18.41
C THR A 145 17.58 -13.52 19.43
N PRO A 146 17.74 -14.84 19.26
CA PRO A 146 18.59 -15.59 20.16
C PRO A 146 19.98 -14.98 20.07
N ALA A 147 20.53 -14.55 21.21
CA ALA A 147 21.88 -14.03 21.27
C ALA A 147 22.84 -15.09 20.72
N PHE A 148 23.27 -14.91 19.47
CA PHE A 148 24.31 -15.74 18.89
C PHE A 148 25.59 -15.42 19.65
N LYS A 149 25.87 -16.20 20.70
CA LYS A 149 27.16 -16.21 21.36
C LYS A 149 28.16 -16.73 20.35
N GLU A 150 28.83 -15.80 19.69
CA GLU A 150 30.02 -16.07 18.89
C GLU A 150 31.11 -16.59 19.84
N GLN A 151 31.13 -17.91 20.02
CA GLN A 151 32.29 -18.62 20.56
C GLN A 151 33.36 -18.61 19.48
N ARG A 152 34.17 -17.54 19.46
CA ARG A 152 35.47 -17.61 18.79
C ARG A 152 36.37 -18.56 19.57
N HIS A 153 36.71 -19.67 18.90
CA HIS A 153 37.85 -20.52 19.22
C HIS A 153 39.17 -19.79 18.94
#